data_AF-A0A7Z0RR70-F1
#
_entry.id   AF-A0A7Z0RR70-F1
#
_cell.length_a   1.000
_cell.length_b   1.000
_cell.length_c   1.000
_cell.angle_alpha   90.00
_cell.angle_beta   90.00
_cell.angle_gamma   90.00
#
_symmetry.space_group_name_H-M   'P 1'
#
loop_
_entity.id
_entity.type
_entity.pdbx_description
1 polymer ?
#
loop_
_entity_poly.entity_id
_entity_poly.type
_entity_poly.pdbx_seq_one_letter_code
_entity_poly.pdbx_strand_id
1 'polypeptide(L)'
;MSVFQKSIKVILVTWIAVQIATFLGLNYPSSAGIIGLLSLLDTRRSTLLTAKRRVLSMTSAMLAAILCFSLFGLNIWAFGLSMAIYIPLAYKYEWDIGLSVSTVGVFHLLDTGSLALPVILNELGLFAIGVSLALLANIYMPSHQKEIIAARNRVELLLKGLVLRFHHILATGQSSDEVHRIQQLEKEIQTALELVYRDQSNQLFQRTDYEVHYFEMRLEQCHYLLQMVEDIQHCHFSAEESLILAQLFKDTAQQLEDKSTPIHLIDRIDHYLQVFRERPLPKSREEFESRSFLLQIFRDLERFIHLKVQFHQRYPQDQLSDD
;
A
#
# COMPACT_ATOMS: atom_id res chain seq x y z
N MET A 1 10.49 8.34 -2.46
CA MET A 1 11.42 9.23 -3.21
C MET A 1 10.65 10.45 -3.73
N SER A 2 11.24 11.65 -3.65
CA SER A 2 10.65 12.85 -4.25
C SER A 2 10.69 12.79 -5.78
N VAL A 3 9.82 13.55 -6.45
CA VAL A 3 9.79 13.63 -7.94
C VAL A 3 11.17 13.99 -8.48
N PHE A 4 11.84 14.95 -7.85
CA PHE A 4 13.19 15.38 -8.23
C PHE A 4 14.22 14.24 -8.18
N GLN A 5 14.25 13.45 -7.10
CA GLN A 5 15.14 12.30 -6.99
C GLN A 5 14.84 11.23 -8.04
N LYS A 6 13.56 10.96 -8.31
CA LYS A 6 13.14 10.02 -9.36
C LYS A 6 13.62 10.51 -10.75
N SER A 7 13.43 11.79 -11.05
CA SER A 7 13.84 12.40 -12.33
C SER A 7 15.35 12.28 -12.54
N ILE A 8 16.18 12.63 -11.55
CA ILE A 8 17.64 12.50 -11.64
C ILE A 8 18.03 11.05 -11.91
N LYS A 9 17.41 10.10 -11.21
CA LYS A 9 17.70 8.68 -11.37
C LYS A 9 17.40 8.18 -12.78
N VAL A 10 16.23 8.54 -13.33
CA VAL A 10 15.85 8.20 -14.70
C VAL A 10 16.82 8.81 -15.71
N ILE A 11 17.18 10.08 -15.55
CA ILE A 11 18.15 10.78 -16.42
C ILE A 11 19.50 10.06 -16.39
N LEU A 12 20.03 9.76 -15.20
CA LEU A 12 21.32 9.09 -15.05
C LEU A 12 21.31 7.68 -15.63
N VAL A 13 20.29 6.86 -15.33
CA VAL A 13 20.17 5.50 -15.89
C VAL A 13 20.15 5.53 -17.41
N THR A 14 19.34 6.42 -18.00
CA THR A 14 19.21 6.56 -19.45
C THR A 14 20.53 7.01 -20.07
N TRP A 15 21.11 8.09 -19.56
CA TRP A 15 22.35 8.66 -20.11
C TRP A 15 23.53 7.71 -19.97
N ILE A 16 23.73 7.11 -18.79
CA ILE A 16 24.82 6.15 -18.54
C ILE A 16 24.66 4.91 -19.42
N ALA A 17 23.44 4.40 -19.62
CA ALA A 17 23.21 3.24 -20.48
C ALA A 17 23.65 3.51 -21.93
N VAL A 18 23.31 4.67 -22.47
CA VAL A 18 23.76 5.09 -23.80
C VAL A 18 25.28 5.21 -23.86
N GLN A 19 25.92 5.82 -22.86
CA GLN A 19 27.38 5.95 -22.83
C GLN A 19 28.08 4.59 -22.78
N ILE A 20 27.59 3.66 -21.94
CA ILE A 20 28.17 2.31 -21.84
C ILE A 20 28.00 1.54 -23.15
N ALA A 21 26.80 1.56 -23.75
CA ALA A 21 26.57 0.89 -25.03
C ALA A 21 27.43 1.47 -26.16
N THR A 22 27.60 2.80 -26.18
CA THR A 22 28.47 3.50 -27.14
C THR A 22 29.93 3.11 -26.95
N PHE A 23 30.42 3.09 -25.70
CA PHE A 23 31.79 2.70 -25.36
C PHE A 23 32.11 1.26 -25.75
N LEU A 24 31.13 0.35 -25.61
CA LEU A 24 31.26 -1.05 -26.02
C LEU A 24 31.10 -1.26 -27.54
N GLY A 25 30.84 -0.19 -28.30
CA GLY A 25 30.69 -0.27 -29.76
C GLY A 25 29.43 -0.99 -30.22
N LEU A 26 28.37 -1.02 -29.40
CA LEU A 26 27.09 -1.61 -29.79
C LEU A 26 26.36 -0.71 -30.80
N ASN A 27 25.65 -1.33 -31.73
CA ASN A 27 24.73 -0.64 -32.63
C ASN A 27 23.48 -0.21 -31.86
N TYR A 28 22.87 0.91 -32.27
CA TYR A 28 21.69 1.50 -31.61
C TYR A 28 21.86 1.78 -30.10
N PRO A 29 22.92 2.49 -29.63
CA PRO A 29 23.12 2.77 -28.19
C PRO A 29 21.94 3.46 -27.49
N SER A 30 21.16 4.26 -28.23
CA SER A 30 19.94 4.92 -27.74
C SER A 30 18.92 3.92 -27.19
N SER A 31 18.86 2.71 -27.76
CA SER A 31 17.95 1.66 -27.32
C SER A 31 18.30 1.14 -25.93
N ALA A 32 19.60 1.06 -25.56
CA ALA A 32 20.00 0.74 -24.18
C ALA A 32 19.47 1.79 -23.18
N GLY A 33 19.50 3.07 -23.58
CA GLY A 33 18.91 4.18 -22.82
C GLY A 33 17.41 4.02 -22.60
N ILE A 34 16.66 3.78 -23.69
CA ILE A 34 15.21 3.58 -23.63
C ILE A 34 14.85 2.35 -22.78
N ILE A 35 15.60 1.25 -22.91
CA ILE A 35 15.41 0.05 -22.10
C ILE A 35 15.63 0.36 -20.62
N GLY A 36 16.70 1.09 -20.28
CA GLY A 36 16.96 1.52 -18.90
C GLY A 36 15.85 2.40 -18.35
N LEU A 37 15.40 3.38 -19.13
CA LEU A 37 14.29 4.27 -18.78
C LEU A 37 13.00 3.50 -18.49
N LEU A 38 12.60 2.59 -19.38
CA LEU A 38 11.37 1.80 -19.24
C LEU A 38 11.47 0.66 -18.22
N SER A 39 12.69 0.32 -17.78
CA SER A 39 12.93 -0.73 -16.78
C SER A 39 13.03 -0.18 -15.37
N LEU A 40 13.32 1.12 -15.20
CA LEU A 40 13.41 1.75 -13.90
C LEU A 40 12.02 2.04 -13.34
N LEU A 41 11.59 1.25 -12.35
CA LEU A 41 10.30 1.42 -11.67
C LEU A 41 10.44 2.01 -10.26
N ASP A 42 9.32 2.25 -9.60
CA ASP A 42 9.27 2.94 -8.31
C ASP A 42 9.74 2.11 -7.11
N THR A 43 9.78 0.77 -7.23
CA THR A 43 10.14 -0.12 -6.11
C THR A 43 11.18 -1.16 -6.52
N ARG A 44 12.01 -1.59 -5.57
CA ARG A 44 13.03 -2.64 -5.80
C ARG A 44 12.40 -3.91 -6.37
N ARG A 45 11.31 -4.35 -5.73
CA ARG A 45 10.58 -5.56 -6.10
C ARG A 45 9.94 -5.45 -7.49
N SER A 46 9.25 -4.34 -7.78
CA SER A 46 8.61 -4.15 -9.10
C SER A 46 9.63 -4.17 -10.22
N THR A 47 10.80 -3.57 -9.99
CA THR A 47 11.90 -3.53 -10.96
C THR A 47 12.48 -4.91 -11.20
N LEU A 48 12.72 -5.70 -10.15
CA LEU A 48 13.22 -7.07 -10.28
C LEU A 48 12.21 -7.98 -10.99
N LEU A 49 10.93 -7.93 -10.59
CA LEU A 49 9.87 -8.73 -11.20
C LEU A 49 9.70 -8.37 -12.69
N THR A 50 9.75 -7.08 -13.00
CA THR A 50 9.67 -6.58 -14.37
C THR A 50 10.88 -6.98 -15.19
N ALA A 51 12.10 -6.89 -14.64
CA ALA A 51 13.30 -7.35 -15.31
C ALA A 51 13.19 -8.83 -15.71
N LYS A 52 12.72 -9.70 -14.80
CA LYS A 52 12.47 -11.12 -15.10
C LYS A 52 11.45 -11.30 -16.24
N ARG A 53 10.31 -10.61 -16.16
CA ARG A 53 9.27 -10.67 -17.22
C ARG A 53 9.80 -10.17 -18.56
N ARG A 54 10.59 -9.09 -18.57
CA ARG A 54 11.23 -8.55 -19.78
C ARG A 54 12.23 -9.53 -20.39
N VAL A 55 13.03 -10.25 -19.59
CA VAL A 55 13.95 -11.29 -20.10
C VAL A 55 13.17 -12.40 -20.82
N LEU A 56 12.08 -12.88 -20.23
CA LEU A 56 11.22 -13.91 -20.85
C LEU A 56 10.56 -13.39 -22.14
N SER A 57 10.09 -12.15 -22.10
CA SER A 57 9.50 -11.46 -23.25
C SER A 57 10.50 -11.32 -24.40
N MET A 58 11.71 -10.82 -24.12
CA MET A 58 12.77 -10.63 -25.11
C MET A 58 13.21 -11.96 -25.71
N THR A 59 13.39 -12.98 -24.88
CA THR A 59 13.79 -14.32 -25.32
C THR A 59 12.72 -14.94 -26.23
N SER A 60 11.44 -14.85 -25.86
CA SER A 60 10.34 -15.40 -26.66
C SER A 60 10.15 -14.65 -27.99
N ALA A 61 10.25 -13.32 -27.99
CA ALA A 61 10.22 -12.52 -29.21
C ALA A 61 11.38 -12.88 -30.16
N MET A 62 12.60 -13.01 -29.62
CA MET A 62 13.79 -13.33 -30.39
C MET A 62 13.69 -14.73 -31.02
N LEU A 63 13.21 -15.73 -30.26
CA LEU A 63 13.00 -17.08 -30.78
C LEU A 63 11.95 -17.12 -31.90
N ALA A 64 10.82 -16.42 -31.71
CA ALA A 64 9.79 -16.31 -32.73
C ALA A 64 10.32 -15.61 -33.99
N ALA A 65 11.09 -14.53 -33.83
CA ALA A 65 11.71 -13.80 -34.93
C ALA A 65 12.71 -14.67 -35.70
N ILE A 66 13.63 -15.37 -35.01
CA ILE A 66 14.60 -16.26 -35.64
C ILE A 66 13.88 -17.36 -36.44
N LEU A 67 12.86 -17.97 -35.87
CA LEU A 67 12.06 -19.00 -36.55
C LEU A 67 11.39 -18.44 -37.81
N CYS A 68 10.65 -17.34 -37.71
CA CYS A 68 9.93 -16.77 -38.85
C CYS A 68 10.87 -16.21 -39.93
N PHE A 69 11.92 -15.47 -39.55
CA PHE A 69 12.87 -14.90 -40.50
C PHE A 69 13.71 -15.97 -41.20
N SER A 70 14.02 -17.09 -40.54
CA SER A 70 14.72 -18.22 -41.19
C SER A 70 13.85 -18.96 -42.21
N LEU A 71 12.54 -19.07 -41.97
CA LEU A 71 11.60 -19.78 -42.85
C LEU A 71 11.09 -18.93 -44.02
N PHE A 72 10.83 -17.64 -43.77
CA PHE A 72 10.13 -16.76 -44.71
C PHE A 72 10.99 -15.58 -45.20
N GLY A 73 12.25 -15.51 -44.75
CA GLY A 73 13.19 -14.42 -45.07
C GLY A 73 13.02 -13.18 -44.19
N LEU A 74 13.98 -12.27 -44.29
CA LEU A 74 14.01 -11.00 -43.55
C LEU A 74 13.16 -9.94 -44.27
N ASN A 75 11.85 -9.97 -44.03
CA ASN A 75 10.90 -9.01 -44.57
C ASN A 75 9.79 -8.69 -43.57
N ILE A 76 9.01 -7.65 -43.87
CA ILE A 76 7.96 -7.15 -42.97
C ILE A 76 6.83 -8.16 -42.71
N TRP A 77 6.58 -9.08 -43.65
CA TRP A 77 5.55 -10.13 -43.48
C TRP A 77 6.00 -11.20 -42.48
N ALA A 78 7.26 -11.63 -42.57
CA ALA A 78 7.86 -12.54 -41.60
C ALA A 78 7.93 -11.90 -40.20
N PHE A 79 8.17 -10.60 -40.11
CA PHE A 79 8.05 -9.84 -38.86
C PHE A 79 6.64 -9.91 -38.29
N GLY A 80 5.62 -9.60 -39.12
CA GLY A 80 4.22 -9.67 -38.71
C GLY A 80 3.81 -11.05 -38.19
N LEU A 81 4.29 -12.12 -38.86
CA LEU A 81 4.07 -13.49 -38.41
C LEU A 81 4.76 -13.77 -37.06
N SER A 82 6.00 -13.32 -36.87
CA SER A 82 6.71 -13.47 -35.59
C SER A 82 5.95 -12.79 -34.44
N MET A 83 5.38 -11.60 -34.69
CA MET A 83 4.54 -10.89 -33.72
C MET A 83 3.21 -11.61 -33.45
N ALA A 84 2.59 -12.19 -34.48
CA ALA A 84 1.36 -12.98 -34.33
C ALA A 84 1.57 -14.22 -33.45
N ILE A 85 2.79 -14.77 -33.40
CA ILE A 85 3.15 -15.88 -32.50
C ILE A 85 3.51 -15.34 -31.10
N TYR A 86 4.37 -14.32 -31.04
CA TYR A 86 4.92 -13.79 -29.80
C TYR A 86 3.87 -13.08 -28.92
N ILE A 87 3.02 -12.22 -29.49
CA ILE A 87 2.10 -11.39 -28.72
C ILE A 87 1.09 -12.23 -27.91
N PRO A 88 0.42 -13.25 -28.47
CA PRO A 88 -0.46 -14.12 -27.69
C PRO A 88 0.26 -14.84 -26.55
N LEU A 89 1.51 -15.27 -26.76
CA LEU A 89 2.33 -15.88 -25.71
C LEU A 89 2.64 -14.87 -24.60
N ALA A 90 3.02 -13.64 -24.97
CA ALA A 90 3.30 -12.58 -24.01
C ALA A 90 2.09 -12.28 -23.12
N TYR A 91 0.88 -12.20 -23.67
CA TYR A 91 -0.33 -12.02 -22.86
C TYR A 91 -0.68 -13.25 -22.03
N LYS A 92 -0.58 -14.46 -22.60
CA LYS A 92 -0.88 -15.71 -21.89
C LYS A 92 -0.03 -15.91 -20.64
N TYR A 93 1.23 -15.48 -20.67
CA TYR A 93 2.19 -15.65 -19.58
C TYR A 93 2.47 -14.37 -18.77
N GLU A 94 1.73 -13.28 -19.01
CA GLU A 94 1.92 -11.97 -18.35
C GLU A 94 3.33 -11.36 -18.51
N TRP A 95 3.88 -11.48 -19.72
CA TRP A 95 5.16 -10.86 -20.14
C TRP A 95 4.94 -9.65 -21.05
N ASP A 96 3.71 -9.15 -21.10
CA ASP A 96 3.23 -8.05 -21.94
C ASP A 96 3.98 -6.73 -21.67
N ILE A 97 4.47 -6.52 -20.44
CA ILE A 97 5.33 -5.38 -20.09
C ILE A 97 6.61 -5.30 -20.96
N GLY A 98 7.05 -6.42 -21.52
CA GLY A 98 8.20 -6.52 -22.41
C GLY A 98 7.91 -6.31 -23.88
N LEU A 99 6.64 -6.19 -24.31
CA LEU A 99 6.23 -6.09 -25.71
C LEU A 99 7.02 -5.01 -26.46
N SER A 100 6.93 -3.76 -26.01
CA SER A 100 7.55 -2.63 -26.71
C SER A 100 9.05 -2.80 -26.89
N VAL A 101 9.76 -3.18 -25.82
CA VAL A 101 11.23 -3.35 -25.84
C VAL A 101 11.63 -4.51 -26.74
N SER A 102 10.91 -5.64 -26.64
CA SER A 102 11.25 -6.85 -27.40
C SER A 102 10.95 -6.67 -28.89
N THR A 103 9.84 -5.99 -29.23
CA THR A 103 9.49 -5.66 -30.61
C THR A 103 10.54 -4.75 -31.26
N VAL A 104 11.06 -3.75 -30.54
CA VAL A 104 12.16 -2.89 -31.04
C VAL A 104 13.41 -3.73 -31.35
N GLY A 105 13.77 -4.68 -30.48
CA GLY A 105 14.89 -5.58 -30.76
C GLY A 105 14.70 -6.45 -32.01
N VAL A 106 13.47 -6.91 -32.26
CA VAL A 106 13.14 -7.64 -33.49
C VAL A 106 13.20 -6.72 -34.72
N PHE A 107 12.80 -5.45 -34.60
CA PHE A 107 12.97 -4.47 -35.67
C PHE A 107 14.44 -4.23 -36.02
N HIS A 108 15.35 -4.16 -35.05
CA HIS A 108 16.78 -4.04 -35.36
C HIS A 108 17.30 -5.23 -36.19
N LEU A 109 16.80 -6.46 -35.97
CA LEU A 109 17.14 -7.60 -36.82
C LEU A 109 16.66 -7.40 -38.27
N LEU A 110 15.45 -6.89 -38.43
CA LEU A 110 14.85 -6.60 -39.74
C LEU A 110 15.62 -5.48 -40.46
N ASP A 111 15.91 -4.38 -39.76
CA ASP A 111 16.61 -3.21 -40.31
C ASP A 111 18.07 -3.53 -40.66
N THR A 112 18.74 -4.32 -39.82
CA THR A 112 20.09 -4.81 -40.10
C THR A 112 20.10 -5.85 -41.23
N GLY A 113 18.95 -6.49 -41.49
CA GLY A 113 18.82 -7.53 -42.51
C GLY A 113 19.69 -8.75 -42.22
N SER A 114 19.88 -9.12 -40.96
CA SER A 114 20.78 -10.23 -40.58
C SER A 114 20.36 -10.93 -39.28
N LEU A 115 20.48 -12.26 -39.30
CA LEU A 115 20.32 -13.13 -38.12
C LEU A 115 21.67 -13.62 -37.58
N ALA A 116 22.78 -13.02 -38.03
CA ALA A 116 24.10 -13.46 -37.59
C ALA A 116 24.24 -13.30 -36.07
N LEU A 117 24.98 -14.23 -35.44
CA LEU A 117 25.20 -14.22 -33.99
C LEU A 117 25.65 -12.86 -33.43
N PRO A 118 26.54 -12.08 -34.10
CA PRO A 118 26.91 -10.75 -33.61
C PRO A 118 25.74 -9.76 -33.51
N VAL A 119 24.74 -9.85 -34.39
CA VAL A 119 23.54 -8.99 -34.36
C VAL A 119 22.64 -9.38 -33.18
N ILE A 120 22.47 -10.68 -32.94
CA ILE A 120 21.71 -11.17 -31.79
C ILE A 120 22.39 -10.77 -30.47
N LEU A 121 23.73 -10.91 -30.40
CA LEU A 121 24.51 -10.49 -29.24
C LEU A 121 24.46 -8.97 -29.01
N ASN A 122 24.37 -8.17 -30.08
CA ASN A 122 24.14 -6.73 -29.97
C ASN A 122 22.86 -6.43 -29.18
N GLU A 123 21.74 -7.05 -29.58
CA GLU A 123 20.44 -6.83 -28.94
C GLU A 123 20.41 -7.30 -27.49
N LEU A 124 21.02 -8.46 -27.22
CA LEU A 124 21.17 -8.96 -25.84
C LEU A 124 22.06 -8.02 -25.00
N GLY A 125 23.09 -7.43 -25.60
CA GLY A 125 23.97 -6.44 -24.96
C GLY A 125 23.24 -5.16 -24.59
N LEU A 126 22.50 -4.56 -25.53
CA LEU A 126 21.68 -3.37 -25.29
C LEU A 126 20.67 -3.60 -24.17
N PHE A 127 19.99 -4.75 -24.22
CA PHE A 127 19.01 -5.15 -23.22
C PHE A 127 19.66 -5.34 -21.85
N ALA A 128 20.78 -6.06 -21.78
CA ALA A 128 21.49 -6.32 -20.53
C ALA A 128 21.96 -5.02 -19.87
N ILE A 129 22.51 -4.07 -20.63
CA ILE A 129 22.98 -2.78 -20.11
C ILE A 129 21.81 -2.00 -19.50
N GLY A 130 20.72 -1.82 -20.26
CA GLY A 130 19.55 -1.06 -19.81
C GLY A 130 18.91 -1.65 -18.55
N VAL A 131 18.63 -2.96 -18.56
CA VAL A 131 18.02 -3.65 -17.41
C VAL A 131 18.94 -3.66 -16.20
N SER A 132 20.24 -3.91 -16.37
CA SER A 132 21.20 -3.95 -15.26
C SER A 132 21.35 -2.58 -14.59
N LEU A 133 21.45 -1.50 -15.37
CA LEU A 133 21.51 -0.14 -14.80
C LEU A 133 20.23 0.25 -14.07
N ALA A 134 19.05 -0.13 -14.59
CA ALA A 134 17.78 0.08 -13.90
C ALA A 134 17.73 -0.66 -12.56
N LEU A 135 18.19 -1.93 -12.52
CA LEU A 135 18.30 -2.72 -11.30
C LEU A 135 19.28 -2.09 -10.30
N LEU A 136 20.50 -1.76 -10.75
CA LEU A 136 21.55 -1.14 -9.93
C LEU A 136 21.08 0.17 -9.32
N ALA A 137 20.45 1.04 -10.12
CA ALA A 137 19.91 2.29 -9.62
C ALA A 137 18.88 2.02 -8.51
N ASN A 138 18.04 1.00 -8.67
CA ASN A 138 17.03 0.65 -7.66
C ASN A 138 17.53 -0.06 -6.42
N ILE A 139 18.77 -0.56 -6.38
CA ILE A 139 19.38 -1.05 -5.13
C ILE A 139 19.38 0.04 -4.05
N TYR A 140 19.58 1.31 -4.43
CA TYR A 140 19.46 2.43 -3.50
C TYR A 140 18.01 2.94 -3.46
N MET A 141 17.28 2.53 -2.42
CA MET A 141 16.04 3.17 -1.99
C MET A 141 16.09 3.43 -0.48
N PRO A 142 15.92 4.69 -0.04
CA PRO A 142 15.86 5.00 1.39
C PRO A 142 14.61 4.37 2.01
N SER A 143 14.75 3.85 3.23
CA SER A 143 13.61 3.39 4.03
C SER A 143 12.77 4.58 4.49
N HIS A 144 11.45 4.39 4.52
CA HIS A 144 10.49 5.34 5.06
C HIS A 144 10.18 5.13 6.55
N GLN A 145 10.95 4.31 7.27
CA GLN A 145 10.69 3.95 8.66
C GLN A 145 10.51 5.18 9.59
N LYS A 146 11.32 6.22 9.43
CA LYS A 146 11.18 7.47 10.22
C LYS A 146 9.85 8.18 9.95
N GLU A 147 9.43 8.23 8.69
CA GLU A 147 8.15 8.83 8.29
C GLU A 147 6.98 8.00 8.81
N ILE A 148 7.09 6.67 8.78
CA ILE A 148 6.09 5.74 9.30
C ILE A 148 5.93 5.90 10.82
N ILE A 149 7.02 5.94 11.58
CA ILE A 149 6.99 6.17 13.04
C ILE A 149 6.37 7.54 13.37
N ALA A 150 6.71 8.58 12.59
CA ALA A 150 6.13 9.91 12.79
C ALA A 150 4.61 9.91 12.50
N ALA A 151 4.17 9.26 11.43
CA ALA A 151 2.75 9.09 11.11
C ALA A 151 2.01 8.31 12.21
N ARG A 152 2.61 7.23 12.72
CA ARG A 152 2.09 6.43 13.82
C ARG A 152 1.82 7.27 15.05
N ASN A 153 2.82 8.03 15.50
CA ASN A 153 2.69 8.91 16.67
C ASN A 153 1.62 10.00 16.45
N ARG A 154 1.50 10.52 15.23
CA ARG A 154 0.49 11.51 14.88
C ARG A 154 -0.92 10.92 14.92
N VAL A 155 -1.12 9.72 14.38
CA VAL A 155 -2.40 9.00 14.43
C VAL A 155 -2.83 8.72 15.86
N GLU A 156 -1.92 8.24 16.73
CA GLU A 156 -2.22 8.04 18.16
C GLU A 156 -2.72 9.33 18.84
N LEU A 157 -2.01 10.44 18.62
CA LEU A 157 -2.35 11.72 19.24
C LEU A 157 -3.72 12.22 18.76
N LEU A 158 -4.01 12.12 17.46
CA LEU A 158 -5.29 12.54 16.88
C LEU A 158 -6.45 11.66 17.36
N LEU A 159 -6.25 10.34 17.38
CA LEU A 159 -7.25 9.37 17.84
C LEU A 159 -7.58 9.59 19.32
N LYS A 160 -6.57 9.69 20.18
CA LYS A 160 -6.75 9.99 21.61
C LYS A 160 -7.51 11.30 21.80
N GLY A 161 -7.15 12.33 21.03
CA GLY A 161 -7.82 13.61 21.03
C GLY A 161 -9.31 13.52 20.65
N LEU A 162 -9.66 12.69 19.66
CA LEU A 162 -11.06 12.45 19.26
C LEU A 162 -11.86 11.73 20.35
N VAL A 163 -11.31 10.67 20.93
CA VAL A 163 -11.98 9.92 22.01
C VAL A 163 -12.23 10.83 23.22
N LEU A 164 -11.27 11.70 23.59
CA LEU A 164 -11.46 12.69 24.65
C LEU A 164 -12.52 13.76 24.32
N ARG A 165 -12.74 14.06 23.03
CA ARG A 165 -13.80 14.98 22.64
C ARG A 165 -15.18 14.36 22.82
N PHE A 166 -15.35 13.06 22.66
CA PHE A 166 -16.64 12.40 22.96
C PHE A 166 -16.97 12.51 24.45
N HIS A 167 -15.97 12.34 25.32
CA HIS A 167 -16.12 12.63 26.75
C HIS A 167 -16.61 14.08 26.97
N HIS A 168 -16.03 15.06 26.28
CA HIS A 168 -16.43 16.46 26.42
C HIS A 168 -17.86 16.73 25.92
N ILE A 169 -18.23 16.22 24.73
CA ILE A 169 -19.57 16.39 24.14
C ILE A 169 -20.64 15.86 25.08
N LEU A 170 -20.43 14.65 25.63
CA LEU A 170 -21.37 14.01 26.53
C LEU A 170 -21.43 14.71 27.91
N ALA A 171 -20.34 15.32 28.36
CA ALA A 171 -20.29 16.02 29.65
C ALA A 171 -20.87 17.45 29.60
N THR A 172 -20.72 18.17 28.48
CA THR A 172 -21.09 19.59 28.36
C THR A 172 -22.28 19.86 27.44
N GLY A 173 -22.65 18.90 26.59
CA GLY A 173 -23.66 19.08 25.55
C GLY A 173 -23.23 19.99 24.40
N GLN A 174 -21.99 20.46 24.38
CA GLN A 174 -21.47 21.29 23.29
C GLN A 174 -21.01 20.41 22.13
N SER A 175 -21.68 20.54 20.98
CA SER A 175 -21.31 19.83 19.75
C SER A 175 -20.40 20.69 18.88
N SER A 176 -19.29 20.11 18.44
CA SER A 176 -18.42 20.61 17.35
C SER A 176 -18.49 19.67 16.15
N ASP A 177 -17.96 20.10 15.01
CA ASP A 177 -17.85 19.27 13.80
C ASP A 177 -16.79 18.17 13.96
N GLU A 178 -17.13 17.16 14.77
CA GLU A 178 -16.29 16.00 15.02
C GLU A 178 -16.26 15.04 13.83
N VAL A 179 -17.33 14.96 13.05
CA VAL A 179 -17.39 14.15 11.82
C VAL A 179 -16.25 14.54 10.88
N HIS A 180 -16.08 15.84 10.62
CA HIS A 180 -14.98 16.32 9.79
C HIS A 180 -13.60 15.99 10.38
N ARG A 181 -13.42 16.05 11.71
CA ARG A 181 -12.15 15.69 12.35
C ARG A 181 -11.85 14.20 12.25
N ILE A 182 -12.85 13.34 12.33
CA ILE A 182 -12.73 11.89 12.15
C ILE A 182 -12.35 11.58 10.70
N GLN A 183 -13.01 12.22 9.73
CA GLN A 183 -12.65 12.09 8.31
C GLN A 183 -11.22 12.56 8.01
N GLN A 184 -10.74 13.61 8.69
CA GLN A 184 -9.34 14.02 8.60
C GLN A 184 -8.39 12.96 9.15
N LEU A 185 -8.72 12.32 10.28
CA LEU A 185 -7.94 11.21 10.82
C LEU A 185 -7.91 10.03 9.84
N GLU A 186 -9.06 9.66 9.26
CA GLU A 186 -9.16 8.59 8.26
C GLU A 186 -8.20 8.84 7.09
N LYS A 187 -8.20 10.06 6.55
CA LYS A 187 -7.29 10.45 5.45
C LYS A 187 -5.81 10.36 5.83
N GLU A 188 -5.46 10.76 7.05
CA GLU A 188 -4.09 10.64 7.57
C GLU A 188 -3.66 9.17 7.72
N ILE A 189 -4.56 8.30 8.20
CA ILE A 189 -4.33 6.86 8.29
C ILE A 189 -4.16 6.22 6.90
N GLN A 190 -5.02 6.57 5.94
CA GLN A 190 -4.92 6.08 4.56
C GLN A 190 -3.59 6.51 3.91
N THR A 191 -3.18 7.76 4.12
CA THR A 191 -1.88 8.26 3.63
C THR A 191 -0.72 7.49 4.25
N ALA A 192 -0.80 7.16 5.54
CA ALA A 192 0.21 6.36 6.23
C ALA A 192 0.23 4.91 5.72
N LEU A 193 -0.93 4.29 5.45
CA LEU A 193 -1.02 2.96 4.83
C LEU A 193 -0.34 2.92 3.47
N GLU A 194 -0.60 3.90 2.60
CA GLU A 194 0.08 3.99 1.30
C GLU A 194 1.61 4.05 1.44
N LEU A 195 2.10 4.79 2.44
CA LEU A 195 3.52 4.89 2.75
C LEU A 195 4.10 3.54 3.21
N VAL A 196 3.40 2.84 4.11
CA VAL A 196 3.81 1.53 4.63
C VAL A 196 3.83 0.48 3.51
N TYR A 197 2.80 0.42 2.66
CA TYR A 197 2.77 -0.49 1.52
C TYR A 197 3.93 -0.24 0.55
N ARG A 198 4.25 1.04 0.30
CA ARG A 198 5.41 1.40 -0.51
C ARG A 198 6.71 0.96 0.13
N ASP A 199 6.90 1.13 1.44
CA ASP A 199 8.11 0.71 2.15
C ASP A 199 8.26 -0.83 2.16
N GLN A 200 7.17 -1.56 2.43
CA GLN A 200 7.14 -3.03 2.41
C GLN A 200 7.54 -3.57 1.03
N SER A 201 7.13 -2.90 -0.05
CA SER A 201 7.53 -3.29 -1.42
C SER A 201 9.03 -3.09 -1.72
N ASN A 202 9.73 -2.32 -0.89
CA ASN A 202 11.18 -2.11 -0.96
C ASN A 202 11.97 -3.07 -0.06
N GLN A 203 11.34 -3.65 0.96
CA GLN A 203 11.94 -4.66 1.84
C GLN A 203 11.85 -6.05 1.16
N LEU A 204 13.00 -6.59 0.74
CA LEU A 204 13.06 -7.89 0.04
C LEU A 204 13.16 -9.10 0.98
N PHE A 205 13.63 -8.92 2.22
CA PHE A 205 14.04 -10.00 3.11
C PHE A 205 13.44 -9.95 4.53
N GLN A 206 13.23 -8.77 5.11
CA GLN A 206 12.54 -8.60 6.40
C GLN A 206 11.12 -8.11 6.13
N ARG A 207 10.12 -8.81 6.65
CA ARG A 207 8.72 -8.39 6.60
C ARG A 207 8.15 -8.49 8.00
N THR A 208 7.95 -7.35 8.63
CA THR A 208 7.04 -7.27 9.76
C THR A 208 5.75 -6.67 9.25
N ASP A 209 4.67 -7.44 9.19
CA ASP A 209 3.32 -6.94 8.86
C ASP A 209 2.74 -6.07 10.00
N TYR A 210 3.56 -5.71 10.98
CA TYR A 210 3.16 -4.95 12.17
C TYR A 210 2.57 -3.60 11.80
N GLU A 211 3.30 -2.77 11.04
CA GLU A 211 2.85 -1.42 10.69
C GLU A 211 1.59 -1.46 9.80
N VAL A 212 1.49 -2.43 8.88
CA VAL A 212 0.28 -2.63 8.05
C VAL A 212 -0.93 -2.90 8.93
N HIS A 213 -0.89 -3.97 9.73
CA HIS A 213 -2.01 -4.34 10.59
C HIS A 213 -2.29 -3.28 11.67
N TYR A 214 -1.29 -2.50 12.09
CA TYR A 214 -1.47 -1.40 13.02
C TYR A 214 -2.33 -0.29 12.41
N PHE A 215 -2.01 0.19 11.20
CA PHE A 215 -2.80 1.25 10.58
C PHE A 215 -4.17 0.75 10.12
N GLU A 216 -4.31 -0.51 9.69
CA GLU A 216 -5.61 -1.14 9.41
C GLU A 216 -6.48 -1.19 10.66
N MET A 217 -5.93 -1.62 11.81
CA MET A 217 -6.62 -1.58 13.10
C MET A 217 -7.09 -0.15 13.44
N ARG A 218 -6.23 0.86 13.26
CA ARG A 218 -6.59 2.27 13.52
C ARG A 218 -7.64 2.80 12.53
N LEU A 219 -7.65 2.32 11.30
CA LEU A 219 -8.66 2.66 10.29
C LEU A 219 -10.05 2.15 10.70
N GLU A 220 -10.15 0.87 11.08
CA GLU A 220 -11.39 0.27 11.57
C GLU A 220 -11.91 0.96 12.84
N GLN A 221 -11.01 1.31 13.77
CA GLN A 221 -11.35 2.12 14.93
C GLN A 221 -11.89 3.51 14.56
N CYS A 222 -11.37 4.13 13.49
CA CYS A 222 -11.86 5.39 12.98
C CYS A 222 -13.30 5.28 12.47
N HIS A 223 -13.65 4.17 11.82
CA HIS A 223 -15.03 3.89 11.38
C HIS A 223 -15.99 3.73 12.56
N TYR A 224 -15.59 3.03 13.62
CA TYR A 224 -16.40 2.95 14.85
C TYR A 224 -16.58 4.32 15.53
N LEU A 225 -15.57 5.20 15.51
CA LEU A 225 -15.74 6.57 16.00
C LEU A 225 -16.77 7.35 15.18
N LEU A 226 -16.78 7.18 13.86
CA LEU A 226 -17.75 7.84 12.99
C LEU A 226 -19.19 7.39 13.30
N GLN A 227 -19.40 6.08 13.49
CA GLN A 227 -20.70 5.54 13.89
C GLN A 227 -21.15 6.09 15.25
N MET A 228 -20.26 6.04 16.25
CA MET A 228 -20.58 6.52 17.60
C MET A 228 -20.88 8.02 17.64
N VAL A 229 -20.20 8.86 16.85
CA VAL A 229 -20.51 10.30 16.85
C VAL A 229 -21.86 10.61 16.22
N GLU A 230 -22.23 9.88 15.16
CA GLU A 230 -23.55 10.02 14.55
C GLU A 230 -24.64 9.62 15.55
N ASP A 231 -24.48 8.48 16.23
CA ASP A 231 -25.41 8.02 17.27
C ASP A 231 -25.55 9.02 18.42
N ILE A 232 -24.43 9.61 18.87
CA ILE A 232 -24.43 10.63 19.93
C ILE A 232 -25.20 11.89 19.49
N GLN A 233 -25.08 12.28 18.22
CA GLN A 233 -25.74 13.48 17.70
C GLN A 233 -27.24 13.31 17.46
N HIS A 234 -27.71 12.08 17.23
CA HIS A 234 -29.11 11.80 16.90
C HIS A 234 -29.98 11.48 18.12
N CYS A 235 -29.41 11.49 19.33
CA CYS A 235 -30.09 11.06 20.53
C CYS A 235 -29.99 12.05 21.69
N HIS A 236 -31.06 12.14 22.48
CA HIS A 236 -31.06 12.80 23.79
C HIS A 236 -30.93 11.73 24.88
N PHE A 237 -29.75 11.69 25.51
CA PHE A 237 -29.48 10.83 26.66
C PHE A 237 -29.92 11.50 27.96
N SER A 238 -30.25 10.69 28.97
CA SER A 238 -30.38 11.20 30.33
C SER A 238 -29.03 11.68 30.88
N ALA A 239 -29.05 12.50 31.94
CA ALA A 239 -27.83 12.97 32.59
C ALA A 239 -26.96 11.80 33.12
N GLU A 240 -27.60 10.73 33.62
CA GLU A 240 -26.91 9.54 34.11
C GLU A 240 -26.21 8.77 32.98
N GLU A 241 -26.92 8.53 31.86
CA GLU A 241 -26.38 7.82 30.70
C GLU A 241 -25.24 8.60 30.03
N SER A 242 -25.40 9.91 29.92
CA SER A 242 -24.35 10.80 29.40
C SER A 242 -23.09 10.75 30.27
N LEU A 243 -23.23 10.74 31.60
CA LEU A 243 -22.11 10.64 32.53
C LEU A 243 -21.38 9.28 32.39
N ILE A 244 -22.14 8.18 32.27
CA ILE A 244 -21.59 6.84 32.10
C ILE A 244 -20.76 6.76 30.81
N LEU A 245 -21.33 7.17 29.68
CA LEU A 245 -20.63 7.18 28.39
C LEU A 245 -19.41 8.10 28.43
N ALA A 246 -19.55 9.31 28.99
CA ALA A 246 -18.45 10.25 29.10
C ALA A 246 -17.27 9.65 29.87
N GLN A 247 -17.53 8.93 30.97
CA GLN A 247 -16.49 8.28 31.75
C GLN A 247 -15.83 7.13 30.96
N LEU A 248 -16.60 6.33 30.24
CA LEU A 248 -16.06 5.25 29.41
C LEU A 248 -15.16 5.76 28.30
N PHE A 249 -15.53 6.83 27.59
CA PHE A 249 -14.67 7.45 26.59
C PHE A 249 -13.38 8.01 27.21
N LYS A 250 -13.47 8.65 28.38
CA LYS A 250 -12.28 9.13 29.10
C LYS A 250 -11.33 7.98 29.45
N ASP A 251 -11.86 6.89 29.99
CA ASP A 251 -11.07 5.71 30.36
C ASP A 251 -10.47 5.02 29.12
N THR A 252 -11.24 4.95 28.03
CA THR A 252 -10.76 4.46 26.72
C THR A 252 -9.58 5.29 26.23
N ALA A 253 -9.67 6.61 26.28
CA ALA A 253 -8.61 7.50 25.84
C ALA A 253 -7.32 7.36 26.66
N GLN A 254 -7.44 7.09 27.96
CA GLN A 254 -6.29 6.83 28.83
C GLN A 254 -5.62 5.50 28.49
N GLN A 255 -6.41 4.47 28.17
CA GLN A 255 -5.90 3.15 27.80
C GLN A 255 -5.40 3.06 26.35
N LEU A 256 -5.65 4.06 25.50
CA LEU A 256 -5.10 4.08 24.14
C LEU A 256 -3.57 4.12 24.12
N GLU A 257 -2.96 4.86 25.04
CA GLU A 257 -1.50 4.95 25.20
C GLU A 257 -0.90 3.77 25.94
N ASP A 258 -1.72 3.10 26.76
CA ASP A 258 -1.21 2.05 27.62
C ASP A 258 -0.89 0.78 26.83
N LYS A 259 0.24 0.16 27.19
CA LYS A 259 0.75 -1.05 26.53
C LYS A 259 0.01 -2.31 26.99
N SER A 260 -0.72 -2.21 28.10
CA SER A 260 -1.51 -3.30 28.67
C SER A 260 -2.84 -3.50 27.96
N THR A 261 -3.31 -4.75 27.92
CA THR A 261 -4.61 -5.10 27.37
C THR A 261 -5.74 -4.44 28.18
N PRO A 262 -6.68 -3.73 27.55
CA PRO A 262 -7.78 -3.00 28.20
C PRO A 262 -8.91 -3.92 28.72
N ILE A 263 -8.58 -5.05 29.36
CA ILE A 263 -9.55 -6.08 29.78
C ILE A 263 -10.60 -5.49 30.73
N HIS A 264 -10.17 -4.66 31.68
CA HIS A 264 -11.07 -4.02 32.65
C HIS A 264 -12.12 -3.09 32.03
N LEU A 265 -11.87 -2.55 30.82
CA LEU A 265 -12.81 -1.65 30.16
C LEU A 265 -13.92 -2.43 29.45
N ILE A 266 -13.58 -3.58 28.87
CA ILE A 266 -14.54 -4.52 28.27
C ILE A 266 -15.48 -5.05 29.36
N ASP A 267 -14.95 -5.52 30.49
CA ASP A 267 -15.74 -6.01 31.62
C ASP A 267 -16.74 -4.95 32.13
N ARG A 268 -16.34 -3.67 32.13
CA ARG A 268 -17.21 -2.55 32.51
C ARG A 268 -18.32 -2.31 31.49
N ILE A 269 -18.01 -2.36 30.21
CA ILE A 269 -19.02 -2.25 29.14
C ILE A 269 -20.03 -3.40 29.26
N ASP A 270 -19.57 -4.63 29.45
CA ASP A 270 -20.42 -5.80 29.65
C ASP A 270 -21.32 -5.68 30.88
N HIS A 271 -20.78 -5.18 31.99
CA HIS A 271 -21.56 -4.91 33.19
C HIS A 271 -22.68 -3.91 32.92
N TYR A 272 -22.38 -2.78 32.27
CA TYR A 272 -23.41 -1.81 31.89
C TYR A 272 -24.45 -2.43 30.96
N LEU A 273 -24.04 -3.19 29.94
CA LEU A 273 -24.94 -3.90 29.03
C LEU A 273 -25.88 -4.86 29.78
N GLN A 274 -25.41 -5.56 30.81
CA GLN A 274 -26.24 -6.40 31.67
C GLN A 274 -27.25 -5.58 32.48
N VAL A 275 -26.80 -4.49 33.12
CA VAL A 275 -27.69 -3.59 33.87
C VAL A 275 -28.79 -3.01 32.96
N PHE A 276 -28.49 -2.64 31.71
CA PHE A 276 -29.50 -2.16 30.77
C PHE A 276 -30.51 -3.24 30.35
N ARG A 277 -30.09 -4.52 30.27
CA ARG A 277 -31.00 -5.64 29.95
C ARG A 277 -32.02 -5.92 31.04
N GLU A 278 -31.68 -5.65 32.30
CA GLU A 278 -32.56 -5.88 33.44
C GLU A 278 -33.55 -4.72 33.69
N ARG A 279 -33.41 -3.59 32.97
CA ARG A 279 -34.33 -2.46 33.08
C ARG A 279 -35.74 -2.83 32.58
N PRO A 280 -36.81 -2.24 33.15
CA PRO A 280 -38.17 -2.38 32.62
C PRO A 280 -38.24 -2.02 31.14
N LEU A 281 -39.14 -2.66 30.40
CA LEU A 281 -39.38 -2.35 28.98
C LEU A 281 -39.65 -0.85 28.77
N PRO A 282 -39.20 -0.28 27.64
CA PRO A 282 -39.43 1.13 27.34
C PRO A 282 -40.94 1.41 27.28
N LYS A 283 -41.36 2.49 27.91
CA LYS A 283 -42.77 2.93 28.00
C LYS A 283 -43.16 3.84 26.84
N SER A 284 -42.19 4.41 26.14
CA SER A 284 -42.41 5.27 24.98
C SER A 284 -41.46 4.91 23.83
N ARG A 285 -41.80 5.39 22.62
CA ARG A 285 -40.94 5.23 21.44
C ARG A 285 -39.63 6.00 21.59
N GLU A 286 -39.68 7.20 22.14
CA GLU A 286 -38.48 8.02 22.42
C GLU A 286 -37.54 7.30 23.39
N GLU A 287 -38.08 6.67 24.44
CA GLU A 287 -37.30 5.86 25.38
C GLU A 287 -36.71 4.62 24.69
N PHE A 288 -37.44 3.99 23.77
CA PHE A 288 -36.92 2.88 22.97
C PHE A 288 -35.76 3.32 22.06
N GLU A 289 -35.93 4.42 21.32
CA GLU A 289 -34.90 4.96 20.42
C GLU A 289 -33.64 5.35 21.20
N SER A 290 -33.79 6.05 22.32
CA SER A 290 -32.65 6.46 23.17
C SER A 290 -31.87 5.27 23.72
N ARG A 291 -32.57 4.25 24.23
CA ARG A 291 -31.94 2.99 24.68
C ARG A 291 -31.28 2.22 23.54
N SER A 292 -31.82 2.28 22.32
CA SER A 292 -31.24 1.63 21.15
C SER A 292 -29.91 2.28 20.75
N PHE A 293 -29.85 3.61 20.68
CA PHE A 293 -28.60 4.35 20.41
C PHE A 293 -27.56 4.08 21.48
N LEU A 294 -27.97 4.11 22.75
CA LEU A 294 -27.08 3.82 23.87
C LEU A 294 -26.45 2.41 23.73
N LEU A 295 -27.28 1.39 23.47
CA LEU A 295 -26.82 0.02 23.24
C LEU A 295 -25.84 -0.08 22.06
N GLN A 296 -26.11 0.64 20.98
CA GLN A 296 -25.26 0.67 19.79
C GLN A 296 -23.88 1.26 20.12
N ILE A 297 -23.84 2.42 20.79
CA ILE A 297 -22.60 3.08 21.22
C ILE A 297 -21.76 2.15 22.11
N PHE A 298 -22.38 1.45 23.06
CA PHE A 298 -21.65 0.49 23.91
C PHE A 298 -21.00 -0.63 23.10
N ARG A 299 -21.73 -1.20 22.14
CA ARG A 299 -21.23 -2.29 21.28
C ARG A 299 -20.12 -1.82 20.34
N ASP A 300 -20.25 -0.61 19.80
CA ASP A 300 -19.22 -0.06 18.92
C ASP A 300 -17.96 0.33 19.70
N LEU A 301 -18.12 0.82 20.93
CA LEU A 301 -16.99 1.03 21.84
C LEU A 301 -16.31 -0.30 22.23
N GLU A 302 -17.09 -1.35 22.52
CA GLU A 302 -16.59 -2.70 22.80
C GLU A 302 -15.74 -3.22 21.63
N ARG A 303 -16.27 -3.13 20.40
CA ARG A 303 -15.57 -3.52 19.16
C ARG A 303 -14.31 -2.69 18.94
N PHE A 304 -14.40 -1.38 19.13
CA PHE A 304 -13.26 -0.46 19.06
C PHE A 304 -12.12 -0.92 19.97
N ILE A 305 -12.43 -1.32 21.21
CA ILE A 305 -11.44 -1.80 22.18
C ILE A 305 -10.90 -3.19 21.77
N HIS A 306 -11.79 -4.08 21.33
CA HIS A 306 -11.41 -5.44 20.90
C HIS A 306 -10.41 -5.45 19.74
N LEU A 307 -10.49 -4.49 18.81
CA LEU A 307 -9.49 -4.35 17.74
C LEU A 307 -8.07 -4.23 18.30
N LYS A 308 -7.87 -3.42 19.34
CA LYS A 308 -6.57 -3.28 20.02
C LYS A 308 -6.16 -4.55 20.77
N VAL A 309 -7.12 -5.25 21.39
CA VAL A 309 -6.86 -6.54 22.06
C VAL A 309 -6.36 -7.59 21.05
N GLN A 310 -7.08 -7.75 19.94
CA GLN A 310 -6.72 -8.70 18.89
C GLN A 310 -5.35 -8.38 18.28
N PHE A 311 -5.05 -7.11 18.07
CA PHE A 311 -3.74 -6.66 17.60
C PHE A 311 -2.62 -7.07 18.55
N HIS A 312 -2.75 -6.83 19.86
CA HIS A 312 -1.74 -7.21 20.85
C HIS A 312 -1.60 -8.73 21.02
N GLN A 313 -2.67 -9.50 20.83
CA GLN A 313 -2.59 -10.97 20.82
C GLN A 313 -1.77 -11.48 19.64
N ARG A 314 -1.92 -10.85 18.46
CA ARG A 314 -1.15 -11.18 17.26
C ARG A 314 0.30 -10.71 17.34
N TYR A 315 0.54 -9.61 18.04
CA TYR A 315 1.86 -9.00 18.21
C TYR A 315 2.23 -8.85 19.70
N PRO A 316 2.59 -9.95 20.38
CA PRO A 316 3.03 -9.91 21.76
C PRO A 316 4.31 -9.09 21.90
N GLN A 317 4.39 -8.26 22.95
CA GLN A 317 5.44 -7.25 23.07
C GLN A 317 6.85 -7.82 23.29
N ASP A 318 7.01 -9.05 23.75
CA ASP A 318 8.31 -9.71 23.92
C ASP A 318 9.03 -10.02 22.59
N GLN A 319 8.37 -9.77 21.45
CA GLN A 319 8.94 -9.92 20.11
C GLN A 319 9.21 -8.59 19.39
N LEU A 320 8.85 -7.45 20.00
CA LEU A 320 8.95 -6.11 19.39
C LEU A 320 10.19 -5.32 19.88
N SER A 321 11.05 -5.92 20.71
CA SER A 321 12.20 -5.25 21.34
C SER A 321 13.54 -5.44 20.64
N ASP A 322 13.61 -6.18 19.52
CA ASP A 322 14.88 -6.56 18.87
C ASP A 322 15.16 -5.89 17.50
N ASP A 323 14.38 -4.87 17.08
CA ASP A 323 14.64 -4.12 15.83
C ASP A 323 14.82 -2.61 16.02
#